data_AF-A0A5N6DR57-F1
#
_entry.id   AF-A0A5N6DR57-F1
#
_cell.length_a   1.000
_cell.length_b   1.000
_cell.length_c   1.000
_cell.angle_alpha   90.00
_cell.angle_beta   90.00
_cell.angle_gamma   90.00
#
_symmetry.space_group_name_H-M   'P 1'
#
loop_
_entity.id
_entity.type
_entity.pdbx_description
1 polymer ?
#
loop_
_entity_poly.entity_id
_entity_poly.type
_entity_poly.pdbx_seq_one_letter_code
_entity_poly.pdbx_strand_id
1 'polypeptide(L)'
;MEAVQSFLSSLWQSVGFWKAAAIFFALLNLKTLPIVWHIRVYRYFFKHGYLISPAVEQPPRPSTEILKPVSIFSRAPIMELDFNMHKSNSTYFSDLDVSRTALMSSIVVKGAALLEKNLKSEGKKGPLGFILGSVYTNFKREIPAYMKYEVKSHVASFDQKWIYIITYFLKPGKGSSKKGQDDSEVQKKRLLAVSISKYVLKKGRYTVPPKDAFEAAGYTPLLDTSAANGHATGVENGHANGAAVQRQETGDGKSDEWDRLKAEIDRGLTIVEPFIDQEDKLMEDYVHKMGLPGFA
;
A
#
# COMPACT_ATOMS: atom_id res chain seq x y z
N MET A 1 19.60 20.53 48.60
CA MET A 1 18.44 20.67 47.70
C MET A 1 18.41 22.03 47.01
N GLU A 2 18.73 23.13 47.70
CA GLU A 2 18.76 24.49 47.13
C GLU A 2 19.73 24.67 45.95
N ALA A 3 20.94 24.11 46.03
CA ALA A 3 21.90 24.17 44.92
C ALA A 3 21.39 23.48 43.64
N VAL A 4 20.66 22.37 43.79
CA VAL A 4 20.03 21.64 42.67
C VAL A 4 18.88 22.47 42.10
N GLN A 5 18.05 23.07 42.95
CA GLN A 5 16.94 23.94 42.52
C GLN A 5 17.44 25.21 41.81
N SER A 6 18.50 25.85 42.34
CA SER A 6 19.13 27.02 41.71
C SER A 6 19.74 26.68 40.36
N PHE A 7 20.40 25.52 40.25
CA PHE A 7 20.96 25.04 38.99
C PHE A 7 19.87 24.74 37.95
N LEU A 8 18.81 24.04 38.35
CA LEU A 8 17.66 23.76 37.48
C LEU A 8 16.94 25.04 37.03
N SER A 9 16.80 26.02 37.92
CA SER A 9 16.23 27.34 37.59
C SER A 9 17.09 28.07 36.57
N SER A 10 18.42 28.08 36.75
CA SER A 10 19.35 28.70 35.81
C SER A 10 19.31 28.05 34.42
N LEU A 11 19.25 26.71 34.36
CA LEU A 11 19.06 25.98 33.09
C LEU A 11 17.72 26.31 32.44
N TRP A 12 16.64 26.35 33.22
CA TRP A 12 15.30 26.66 32.73
C TRP A 12 15.18 28.09 32.18
N GLN A 13 15.92 29.05 32.71
CA GLN A 13 15.96 30.42 32.17
C GLN A 13 16.90 30.58 30.97
N SER A 14 17.72 29.56 30.67
CA SER A 14 18.69 29.62 29.57
C SER A 14 18.03 29.40 28.21
N VAL A 15 18.10 30.42 27.35
CA VAL A 15 17.71 30.30 25.94
C VAL A 15 18.53 29.23 25.22
N GLY A 16 19.81 29.07 25.58
CA GLY A 16 20.68 28.04 25.00
C GLY A 16 20.21 26.63 25.34
N PHE A 17 19.76 26.41 26.58
CA PHE A 17 19.17 25.13 26.99
C PHE A 17 17.91 24.81 26.18
N TRP A 18 16.97 25.75 26.05
CA TRP A 18 15.74 25.53 25.28
C TRP A 18 16.00 25.32 23.79
N LYS A 19 16.96 26.02 23.19
CA LYS A 19 17.39 25.78 21.81
C LYS A 19 17.93 24.35 21.65
N ALA A 20 18.82 23.92 22.55
CA ALA A 20 19.38 22.57 22.51
C ALA A 20 18.29 21.50 22.72
N ALA A 21 17.39 21.71 23.68
CA ALA A 21 16.27 20.82 23.94
C ALA A 21 15.32 20.71 22.73
N ALA A 22 15.00 21.82 22.08
CA ALA A 22 14.18 21.85 20.87
C ALA A 22 14.85 21.10 19.71
N ILE A 23 16.15 21.30 19.48
CA ILE A 23 16.90 20.58 18.45
C ILE A 23 16.92 19.08 18.76
N PHE A 24 17.21 18.69 20.00
CA PHE A 24 17.20 17.29 20.41
C PHE A 24 15.83 16.64 20.22
N PHE A 25 14.76 17.33 20.62
CA PHE A 25 13.39 16.87 20.42
C PHE A 25 13.02 16.73 18.94
N ALA A 26 13.45 17.67 18.10
CA ALA A 26 13.25 17.61 16.65
C ALA A 26 14.00 16.43 16.02
N LEU A 27 15.22 16.13 16.48
CA LEU A 27 16.00 14.98 16.00
C LEU A 27 15.37 13.64 16.40
N LEU A 28 14.90 13.52 17.65
CA LEU A 28 14.17 12.34 18.12
C LEU A 28 12.88 12.09 17.31
N ASN A 29 12.26 13.17 16.84
CA ASN A 29 11.01 13.16 16.08
C ASN A 29 11.20 13.50 14.60
N LEU A 30 12.39 13.27 14.04
CA LEU A 30 12.70 13.65 12.65
C LEU A 30 11.65 13.11 11.67
N LYS A 31 11.17 11.89 11.89
CA LYS A 31 10.14 11.23 11.07
C LYS A 31 8.82 12.02 11.00
N THR A 32 8.47 12.76 12.05
CA THR A 32 7.21 13.49 12.17
C THR A 32 7.35 14.98 11.88
N LEU A 33 8.55 15.47 11.54
CA LEU A 33 8.71 16.85 11.12
C LEU A 33 7.94 17.11 9.82
N PRO A 34 7.46 18.35 9.59
CA PRO A 34 6.84 18.75 8.33
C PRO A 34 7.70 18.34 7.14
N ILE A 35 7.05 17.99 6.02
CA ILE A 35 7.69 17.60 4.74
C ILE A 35 8.40 16.23 4.79
N VAL A 36 8.83 15.71 5.94
CA VAL A 36 9.56 14.44 6.02
C VAL A 36 8.72 13.26 5.54
N TRP A 37 7.41 13.22 5.81
CA TRP A 37 6.51 12.22 5.22
C TRP A 37 6.53 12.26 3.69
N HIS A 38 6.44 13.45 3.09
CA HIS A 38 6.48 13.63 1.63
C HIS A 38 7.79 13.09 1.06
N ILE A 39 8.94 13.43 1.67
CA ILE A 39 10.25 12.90 1.25
C ILE A 39 10.27 11.37 1.31
N ARG A 40 9.73 10.78 2.39
CA ARG A 40 9.67 9.32 2.56
C ARG A 40 8.83 8.63 1.50
N VAL A 41 7.76 9.26 1.02
CA VAL A 41 6.90 8.78 -0.06
C VAL A 41 7.56 9.01 -1.42
N TYR A 42 7.88 10.27 -1.76
CA TYR A 42 8.35 10.67 -3.10
C TYR A 42 9.70 10.07 -3.49
N ARG A 43 10.58 9.75 -2.52
CA ARG A 43 11.84 9.07 -2.83
C ARG A 43 11.64 7.76 -3.60
N TYR A 44 10.52 7.05 -3.42
CA TYR A 44 10.24 5.80 -4.13
C TYR A 44 9.79 6.05 -5.56
N PHE A 45 8.98 7.09 -5.81
CA PHE A 45 8.66 7.52 -7.16
C PHE A 45 9.94 7.84 -7.94
N PHE A 46 10.82 8.67 -7.39
CA PHE A 46 12.08 9.04 -8.06
C PHE A 46 13.05 7.85 -8.20
N LYS A 47 13.18 7.01 -7.16
CA LYS A 47 14.00 5.79 -7.22
C LYS A 47 13.60 4.87 -8.38
N HIS A 48 12.32 4.83 -8.71
CA HIS A 48 11.80 3.96 -9.77
C HIS A 48 11.64 4.67 -11.13
N GLY A 49 12.13 5.90 -11.27
CA GLY A 49 12.22 6.59 -12.56
C GLY A 49 11.06 7.53 -12.89
N TYR A 50 10.26 7.94 -11.89
CA TYR A 50 9.20 8.93 -12.11
C TYR A 50 9.79 10.22 -12.70
N LEU A 51 9.15 10.74 -13.76
CA LEU A 51 9.57 11.86 -14.62
C LEU A 51 10.79 11.62 -15.53
N ILE A 52 11.46 10.46 -15.43
CA ILE A 52 12.68 10.16 -16.20
C ILE A 52 12.46 8.99 -17.15
N SER A 53 11.56 8.06 -16.81
CA SER A 53 11.23 6.91 -17.66
C SER A 53 10.54 7.37 -18.96
N PRO A 54 11.11 7.05 -20.13
CA PRO A 54 10.50 7.40 -21.42
C PRO A 54 9.25 6.55 -21.69
N ALA A 55 8.35 7.04 -22.53
CA ALA A 55 7.14 6.35 -22.94
C ALA A 55 7.43 5.27 -24.00
N VAL A 56 8.12 4.21 -23.58
CA VAL A 56 8.56 3.08 -24.42
C VAL A 56 8.08 1.76 -23.84
N GLU A 57 7.96 0.77 -24.72
CA GLU A 57 7.71 -0.61 -24.33
C GLU A 57 8.78 -1.10 -23.35
N GLN A 58 8.32 -1.67 -22.23
CA GLN A 58 9.19 -2.23 -21.23
C GLN A 58 9.57 -3.66 -21.63
N PRO A 59 10.79 -4.12 -21.31
CA PRO A 59 11.17 -5.51 -21.57
C PRO A 59 10.20 -6.46 -20.84
N PRO A 60 9.86 -7.62 -21.44
CA PRO A 60 8.95 -8.58 -20.81
C PRO A 60 9.46 -9.04 -19.44
N ARG A 61 8.55 -9.09 -18.46
CA ARG A 61 8.80 -9.53 -17.09
C ARG A 61 7.78 -10.60 -16.71
N PRO A 62 8.17 -11.63 -15.93
CA PRO A 62 7.22 -12.61 -15.42
C PRO A 62 6.17 -11.94 -14.54
N SER A 63 4.89 -12.25 -14.77
CA SER A 63 3.79 -11.67 -13.99
C SER A 63 3.80 -12.12 -12.52
N THR A 64 4.48 -13.22 -12.18
CA THR A 64 4.76 -13.65 -10.80
C THR A 64 5.53 -12.60 -9.99
N GLU A 65 6.26 -11.70 -10.64
CA GLU A 65 6.99 -10.64 -9.97
C GLU A 65 6.08 -9.59 -9.31
N ILE A 66 4.84 -9.43 -9.78
CA ILE A 66 3.85 -8.51 -9.20
C ILE A 66 3.53 -8.88 -7.75
N LEU A 67 3.55 -10.18 -7.44
CA LEU A 67 3.22 -10.72 -6.12
C LEU A 67 4.42 -10.67 -5.15
N LYS A 68 5.63 -10.32 -5.62
CA LYS A 68 6.81 -10.27 -4.76
C LYS A 68 6.66 -9.16 -3.71
N PRO A 69 6.87 -9.46 -2.41
CA PRO A 69 6.71 -8.47 -1.36
C PRO A 69 7.85 -7.44 -1.36
N VAL A 70 7.54 -6.22 -0.93
CA VAL A 70 8.50 -5.15 -0.67
C VAL A 70 8.46 -4.75 0.80
N SER A 71 9.64 -4.72 1.43
CA SER A 71 9.80 -4.34 2.83
C SER A 71 10.39 -2.94 2.98
N ILE A 72 9.81 -2.17 3.89
CA ILE A 72 10.43 -0.96 4.45
C ILE A 72 10.63 -1.16 5.95
N PHE A 73 11.50 -0.36 6.57
CA PHE A 73 11.70 -0.39 8.02
C PHE A 73 11.38 0.98 8.61
N SER A 74 10.76 0.97 9.79
CA SER A 74 10.34 2.18 10.49
C SER A 74 10.48 2.01 12.01
N ARG A 75 10.24 3.11 12.72
CA ARG A 75 10.21 3.22 14.18
C ARG A 75 9.08 4.19 14.57
N ALA A 76 8.56 4.02 15.78
CA ALA A 76 7.58 4.92 16.38
C ALA A 76 8.31 5.94 17.28
N PRO A 77 8.59 7.17 16.81
CA PRO A 77 9.12 8.21 17.68
C PRO A 77 8.07 8.67 18.69
N ILE A 78 8.46 9.45 19.68
CA ILE A 78 7.57 9.88 20.78
C ILE A 78 6.31 10.55 20.26
N MET A 79 6.41 11.38 19.21
CA MET A 79 5.28 12.07 18.59
C MET A 79 4.32 11.15 17.79
N GLU A 80 4.63 9.86 17.67
CA GLU A 80 3.71 8.86 17.11
C GLU A 80 3.07 7.97 18.19
N LEU A 81 3.36 8.20 19.48
CA LEU A 81 2.78 7.44 20.56
C LEU A 81 1.41 7.98 20.97
N ASP A 82 0.52 7.12 21.44
CA ASP A 82 -0.74 7.49 22.07
C ASP A 82 -0.62 7.59 23.59
N PHE A 83 -1.78 7.73 24.27
CA PHE A 83 -1.87 7.82 25.71
C PHE A 83 -1.35 6.57 26.46
N ASN A 84 -1.27 5.42 25.80
CA ASN A 84 -0.73 4.18 26.35
C ASN A 84 0.77 4.02 26.06
N MET A 85 1.43 5.05 25.52
CA MET A 85 2.88 5.08 25.27
C MET A 85 3.37 4.04 24.24
N HIS A 86 2.47 3.53 23.41
CA HIS A 86 2.80 2.72 22.22
C HIS A 86 2.35 3.45 20.95
N LYS A 87 2.79 2.96 19.79
CA LYS A 87 2.44 3.55 18.49
C LYS A 87 0.92 3.73 18.38
N SER A 88 0.49 4.97 18.17
CA SER A 88 -0.91 5.31 17.98
C SER A 88 -1.47 4.63 16.74
N ASN A 89 -2.69 4.10 16.84
CA ASN A 89 -3.39 3.40 15.76
C ASN A 89 -3.43 4.21 14.46
N SER A 90 -3.62 5.53 14.54
CA SER A 90 -3.68 6.41 13.37
C SER A 90 -2.33 6.53 12.64
N THR A 91 -1.22 6.40 13.35
CA THR A 91 0.12 6.59 12.78
C THR A 91 0.62 5.38 12.00
N TYR A 92 -0.12 4.27 11.98
CA TYR A 92 0.15 3.14 11.08
C TYR A 92 -0.05 3.55 9.61
N PHE A 93 -1.03 4.41 9.33
CA PHE A 93 -1.36 4.84 7.97
C PHE A 93 -0.22 5.62 7.30
N SER A 94 0.55 6.40 8.06
CA SER A 94 1.71 7.13 7.51
C SER A 94 2.83 6.19 7.02
N ASP A 95 2.99 5.03 7.67
CA ASP A 95 3.93 3.99 7.23
C ASP A 95 3.34 3.12 6.11
N LEU A 96 2.02 2.94 6.08
CA LEU A 96 1.31 2.30 4.98
C LEU A 96 1.47 3.08 3.69
N ASP A 97 1.33 4.41 3.70
CA ASP A 97 1.57 5.25 2.51
C ASP A 97 2.94 4.98 1.92
N VAL A 98 3.98 5.07 2.75
CA VAL A 98 5.37 4.85 2.33
C VAL A 98 5.59 3.43 1.82
N SER A 99 5.02 2.41 2.48
CA SER A 99 5.21 1.00 2.10
C SER A 99 4.47 0.66 0.80
N ARG A 100 3.25 1.16 0.62
CA ARG A 100 2.41 0.93 -0.57
C ARG A 100 2.97 1.67 -1.76
N THR A 101 3.49 2.90 -1.58
CA THR A 101 4.26 3.59 -2.62
C THR A 101 5.54 2.84 -2.96
N ALA A 102 6.29 2.32 -1.98
CA ALA A 102 7.48 1.52 -2.26
C ALA A 102 7.19 0.31 -3.15
N LEU A 103 6.10 -0.41 -2.85
CA LEU A 103 5.63 -1.55 -3.63
C LEU A 103 5.19 -1.10 -5.03
N MET A 104 4.18 -0.23 -5.12
CA MET A 104 3.55 0.11 -6.38
C MET A 104 4.48 0.89 -7.30
N SER A 105 5.34 1.77 -6.78
CA SER A 105 6.35 2.43 -7.60
C SER A 105 7.31 1.43 -8.24
N SER A 106 7.66 0.35 -7.53
CA SER A 106 8.53 -0.71 -8.09
C SER A 106 7.86 -1.52 -9.20
N ILE A 107 6.53 -1.57 -9.20
CA ILE A 107 5.72 -2.29 -10.17
C ILE A 107 5.43 -1.42 -11.38
N VAL A 108 4.78 -0.26 -11.19
CA VAL A 108 4.12 0.46 -12.30
C VAL A 108 4.88 1.67 -12.86
N VAL A 109 5.82 2.27 -12.12
CA VAL A 109 6.39 3.58 -12.53
C VAL A 109 7.15 3.52 -13.85
N LYS A 110 7.86 2.41 -14.13
CA LYS A 110 8.57 2.24 -15.40
C LYS A 110 7.64 2.24 -16.62
N GLY A 111 6.43 1.70 -16.47
CA GLY A 111 5.41 1.66 -17.51
C GLY A 111 4.49 2.87 -17.54
N ALA A 112 4.54 3.74 -16.53
CA ALA A 112 3.55 4.80 -16.35
C ALA A 112 3.53 5.81 -17.50
N ALA A 113 4.69 6.13 -18.09
CA ALA A 113 4.77 7.05 -19.23
C ALA A 113 4.15 6.46 -20.50
N LEU A 114 4.34 5.15 -20.73
CA LEU A 114 3.71 4.43 -21.85
C LEU A 114 2.19 4.35 -21.65
N LEU A 115 1.75 3.96 -20.45
CA LEU A 115 0.33 3.92 -20.11
C LEU A 115 -0.34 5.29 -20.30
N GLU A 116 0.31 6.35 -19.82
CA GLU A 116 -0.15 7.74 -19.99
C GLU A 116 -0.29 8.13 -21.47
N LYS A 117 0.66 7.70 -22.32
CA LYS A 117 0.61 7.91 -23.77
C LYS A 117 -0.55 7.16 -24.42
N ASN A 118 -0.71 5.88 -24.11
CA ASN A 118 -1.76 5.03 -24.70
C ASN A 118 -3.16 5.53 -24.32
N LEU A 119 -3.38 5.83 -23.04
CA LEU A 119 -4.65 6.39 -22.56
C LEU A 119 -4.95 7.76 -23.21
N LYS A 120 -3.93 8.58 -23.46
CA LYS A 120 -4.11 9.84 -24.21
C LYS A 120 -4.50 9.60 -25.66
N SER A 121 -3.90 8.63 -26.35
CA SER A 121 -4.29 8.30 -27.73
C SER A 121 -5.71 7.73 -27.82
N GLU A 122 -6.20 7.08 -26.78
CA GLU A 122 -7.60 6.64 -26.65
C GLU A 122 -8.57 7.77 -26.24
N GLY A 123 -8.10 9.01 -26.16
CA GLY A 123 -8.90 10.18 -25.82
C GLY A 123 -9.22 10.33 -24.33
N LYS A 124 -8.59 9.55 -23.43
CA LYS A 124 -8.80 9.67 -21.98
C LYS A 124 -8.06 10.89 -21.42
N LYS A 125 -8.76 11.71 -20.63
CA LYS A 125 -8.27 13.01 -20.12
C LYS A 125 -8.02 12.98 -18.61
N GLY A 126 -7.18 13.92 -18.14
CA GLY A 126 -6.87 14.12 -16.72
C GLY A 126 -5.57 13.46 -16.26
N PRO A 127 -5.16 13.65 -14.99
CA PRO A 127 -3.92 13.08 -14.47
C PRO A 127 -4.06 11.57 -14.24
N LEU A 128 -2.95 10.84 -14.43
CA LEU A 128 -2.83 9.45 -13.97
C LEU A 128 -2.54 9.45 -12.45
N GLY A 129 -3.33 8.73 -11.67
CA GLY A 129 -3.23 8.72 -10.22
C GLY A 129 -3.63 7.39 -9.61
N PHE A 130 -2.88 6.97 -8.59
CA PHE A 130 -3.16 5.76 -7.82
C PHE A 130 -3.88 6.16 -6.53
N ILE A 131 -5.18 5.89 -6.46
CA ILE A 131 -6.08 6.45 -5.45
C ILE A 131 -6.48 5.36 -4.45
N LEU A 132 -6.32 5.66 -3.16
CA LEU A 132 -6.77 4.79 -2.08
C LEU A 132 -8.30 4.87 -1.96
N GLY A 133 -8.98 3.74 -2.11
CA GLY A 133 -10.42 3.62 -1.92
C GLY A 133 -10.79 3.29 -0.48
N SER A 134 -10.14 2.28 0.11
CA SER A 134 -10.36 1.91 1.50
C SER A 134 -9.12 1.30 2.13
N VAL A 135 -9.06 1.37 3.46
CA VAL A 135 -8.02 0.73 4.26
C VAL A 135 -8.64 0.13 5.52
N TYR A 136 -8.30 -1.11 5.79
CA TYR A 136 -8.62 -1.81 7.03
C TYR A 136 -7.31 -2.17 7.72
N THR A 137 -7.25 -2.02 9.05
CA THR A 137 -6.09 -2.42 9.84
C THR A 137 -6.54 -3.18 11.07
N ASN A 138 -5.96 -4.35 11.27
CA ASN A 138 -6.16 -5.18 12.44
C ASN A 138 -4.88 -5.27 13.27
N PHE A 139 -4.96 -4.80 14.52
CA PHE A 139 -3.83 -4.75 15.45
C PHE A 139 -3.74 -6.06 16.25
N LYS A 140 -2.55 -6.66 16.29
CA LYS A 140 -2.29 -7.91 16.99
C LYS A 140 -1.44 -7.71 18.25
N ARG A 141 -0.45 -6.81 18.17
CA ARG A 141 0.48 -6.48 19.26
C ARG A 141 0.93 -5.03 19.14
N GLU A 142 1.18 -4.42 20.29
CA GLU A 142 1.70 -3.06 20.39
C GLU A 142 3.09 -2.91 19.76
N ILE A 143 3.39 -1.69 19.31
CA ILE A 143 4.71 -1.27 18.85
C ILE A 143 5.25 -0.27 19.89
N PRO A 144 6.22 -0.66 20.73
CA PRO A 144 6.81 0.25 21.71
C PRO A 144 7.59 1.38 21.06
N ALA A 145 7.80 2.45 21.82
CA ALA A 145 8.62 3.60 21.43
C ALA A 145 9.97 3.17 20.87
N TYR A 146 10.32 3.71 19.71
CA TYR A 146 11.56 3.48 18.97
C TYR A 146 11.91 2.02 18.61
N MET A 147 11.00 1.06 18.84
CA MET A 147 11.18 -0.30 18.37
C MET A 147 11.28 -0.28 16.85
N LYS A 148 12.34 -0.88 16.28
CA LYS A 148 12.43 -1.10 14.84
C LYS A 148 11.40 -2.15 14.45
N TYR A 149 10.60 -1.88 13.42
CA TYR A 149 9.69 -2.84 12.80
C TYR A 149 9.82 -2.82 11.28
N GLU A 150 9.41 -3.92 10.67
CA GLU A 150 9.32 -4.12 9.23
C GLU A 150 7.87 -3.89 8.80
N VAL A 151 7.67 -3.17 7.69
CA VAL A 151 6.38 -2.98 7.04
C VAL A 151 6.49 -3.58 5.65
N LYS A 152 5.91 -4.76 5.48
CA LYS A 152 6.05 -5.61 4.29
C LYS A 152 4.73 -5.64 3.52
N SER A 153 4.72 -5.07 2.32
CA SER A 153 3.54 -5.01 1.46
C SER A 153 3.69 -5.92 0.25
N HIS A 154 2.60 -6.52 -0.20
CA HIS A 154 2.52 -7.25 -1.47
C HIS A 154 1.13 -7.07 -2.09
N VAL A 155 1.05 -7.21 -3.41
CA VAL A 155 -0.24 -7.33 -4.10
C VAL A 155 -0.79 -8.70 -3.72
N ALA A 156 -1.95 -8.72 -3.07
CA ALA A 156 -2.65 -9.96 -2.74
C ALA A 156 -3.48 -10.43 -3.93
N SER A 157 -4.23 -9.52 -4.54
CA SER A 157 -5.03 -9.80 -5.73
C SER A 157 -5.38 -8.50 -6.45
N PHE A 158 -6.00 -8.61 -7.61
CA PHE A 158 -6.54 -7.48 -8.36
C PHE A 158 -7.68 -7.96 -9.27
N ASP A 159 -8.66 -7.09 -9.46
CA ASP A 159 -9.77 -7.31 -10.40
C ASP A 159 -9.69 -6.30 -11.57
N GLN A 160 -10.79 -6.05 -12.27
CA GLN A 160 -10.85 -5.11 -13.40
C GLN A 160 -10.75 -3.63 -12.97
N LYS A 161 -10.90 -3.32 -11.68
CA LYS A 161 -10.96 -1.96 -11.12
C LYS A 161 -9.96 -1.76 -9.98
N TRP A 162 -9.85 -2.73 -9.09
CA TRP A 162 -9.16 -2.61 -7.82
C TRP A 162 -7.88 -3.44 -7.77
N ILE A 163 -6.87 -2.89 -7.10
CA ILE A 163 -5.70 -3.61 -6.64
C ILE A 163 -5.80 -3.74 -5.12
N TYR A 164 -5.71 -4.97 -4.63
CA TYR A 164 -5.76 -5.29 -3.20
C TYR A 164 -4.33 -5.54 -2.70
N ILE A 165 -3.90 -4.72 -1.74
CA ILE A 165 -2.57 -4.81 -1.14
C ILE A 165 -2.73 -5.27 0.31
N ILE A 166 -2.02 -6.32 0.68
CA ILE A 166 -1.89 -6.73 2.08
C ILE A 166 -0.53 -6.28 2.60
N THR A 167 -0.55 -5.61 3.75
CA THR A 167 0.63 -5.13 4.45
C THR A 167 0.75 -5.74 5.84
N TYR A 168 1.90 -6.33 6.13
CA TYR A 168 2.24 -6.88 7.43
C TYR A 168 3.19 -5.96 8.18
N PHE A 169 2.83 -5.60 9.41
CA PHE A 169 3.76 -5.02 10.38
C PHE A 169 4.39 -6.16 11.18
N LEU A 170 5.71 -6.28 11.11
CA LEU A 170 6.45 -7.42 11.65
C LEU A 170 7.56 -6.96 12.59
N LYS A 171 7.81 -7.73 13.65
CA LYS A 171 9.09 -7.67 14.35
C LYS A 171 10.21 -8.04 13.35
N PRO A 172 11.31 -7.25 13.26
CA PRO A 172 12.40 -7.56 12.35
C PRO A 172 12.91 -8.98 12.62
N GLY A 173 13.16 -9.75 11.56
CA GLY A 173 13.76 -11.06 11.72
C GLY A 173 15.12 -10.90 12.41
N LYS A 174 15.34 -11.60 13.53
CA LYS A 174 16.71 -11.82 14.01
C LYS A 174 17.37 -12.70 12.96
N GLY A 175 18.41 -12.20 12.30
CA GLY A 175 19.16 -12.98 11.31
C GLY A 175 19.54 -14.33 11.90
N SER A 176 18.84 -15.39 11.52
CA SER A 176 19.12 -16.74 12.00
C SER A 176 18.48 -17.76 11.08
N SER A 177 19.29 -18.78 10.75
CA SER A 177 18.97 -20.11 10.21
C SER A 177 17.54 -20.36 9.69
N LYS A 178 17.44 -20.86 8.45
CA LYS A 178 16.21 -21.38 7.78
C LYS A 178 15.26 -22.16 8.70
N LYS A 179 15.77 -22.87 9.72
CA LYS A 179 15.00 -23.66 10.71
C LYS A 179 13.93 -22.90 11.49
N GLY A 180 14.13 -21.61 11.78
CA GLY A 180 13.13 -20.81 12.53
C GLY A 180 12.05 -20.17 11.66
N GLN A 181 12.16 -20.31 10.34
CA GLN A 181 11.28 -19.66 9.38
C GLN A 181 10.01 -20.47 9.11
N ASP A 182 10.04 -21.79 9.27
CA ASP A 182 8.90 -22.69 9.02
C ASP A 182 7.99 -22.90 10.23
N ASP A 183 8.35 -22.41 11.42
CA ASP A 183 7.48 -22.51 12.60
C ASP A 183 6.37 -21.46 12.56
N SER A 184 5.12 -21.91 12.35
CA SER A 184 3.91 -21.08 12.33
C SER A 184 3.76 -20.23 13.60
N GLU A 185 4.09 -20.76 14.77
CA GLU A 185 3.95 -20.04 16.03
C GLU A 185 4.97 -18.91 16.16
N VAL A 186 6.19 -19.12 15.65
CA VAL A 186 7.21 -18.06 15.56
C VAL A 186 6.75 -16.96 14.61
N GLN A 187 6.18 -17.31 13.45
CA GLN A 187 5.65 -16.33 12.51
C GLN A 187 4.50 -15.51 13.13
N LYS A 188 3.54 -16.18 13.79
CA LYS A 188 2.42 -15.50 14.48
C LYS A 188 2.92 -14.55 15.56
N LYS A 189 3.95 -14.91 16.33
CA LYS A 189 4.55 -14.05 17.37
C LYS A 189 5.25 -12.81 16.82
N ARG A 190 5.71 -12.86 15.56
CA ARG A 190 6.32 -11.70 14.87
C ARG A 190 5.30 -10.71 14.35
N LEU A 191 4.06 -11.12 14.13
CA LEU A 191 3.02 -10.25 13.59
C LEU A 191 2.57 -9.20 14.62
N LEU A 192 2.67 -7.93 14.24
CA LEU A 192 2.29 -6.76 15.04
C LEU A 192 0.92 -6.23 14.59
N ALA A 193 0.72 -6.11 13.28
CA ALA A 193 -0.55 -5.72 12.67
C ALA A 193 -0.65 -6.22 11.22
N VAL A 194 -1.88 -6.33 10.72
CA VAL A 194 -2.18 -6.62 9.30
C VAL A 194 -3.03 -5.48 8.78
N SER A 195 -2.74 -5.01 7.57
CA SER A 195 -3.59 -4.04 6.87
C SER A 195 -3.94 -4.53 5.48
N ILE A 196 -5.15 -4.22 5.04
CA ILE A 196 -5.66 -4.45 3.70
C ILE A 196 -5.97 -3.08 3.10
N SER A 197 -5.45 -2.81 1.92
CA SER A 197 -5.70 -1.57 1.19
C SER A 197 -6.28 -1.87 -0.19
N LYS A 198 -7.34 -1.14 -0.54
CA LYS A 198 -8.03 -1.23 -1.83
C LYS A 198 -7.72 0.02 -2.65
N TYR A 199 -7.08 -0.15 -3.80
CA TYR A 199 -6.63 0.95 -4.64
C TYR A 199 -7.22 0.90 -6.04
N VAL A 200 -7.53 2.07 -6.59
CA VAL A 200 -7.97 2.23 -7.98
C VAL A 200 -6.98 3.10 -8.74
N LEU A 201 -6.67 2.69 -9.97
CA LEU A 201 -5.92 3.54 -10.89
C LEU A 201 -6.89 4.43 -11.68
N LYS A 202 -6.60 5.72 -11.71
CA LYS A 202 -7.46 6.73 -12.33
C LYS A 202 -6.71 7.52 -13.38
N LYS A 203 -7.38 7.83 -14.49
CA LYS A 203 -6.99 8.80 -15.50
C LYS A 203 -8.08 9.86 -15.54
N GLY A 204 -7.95 10.89 -14.71
CA GLY A 204 -9.06 11.79 -14.41
C GLY A 204 -10.28 11.02 -13.88
N ARG A 205 -11.39 11.06 -14.61
CA ARG A 205 -12.62 10.32 -14.26
C ARG A 205 -12.58 8.85 -14.70
N TYR A 206 -11.74 8.51 -15.68
CA TYR A 206 -11.63 7.15 -16.19
C TYR A 206 -10.94 6.25 -15.17
N THR A 207 -11.50 5.05 -14.98
CA THR A 207 -10.87 3.99 -14.18
C THR A 207 -10.02 3.15 -15.10
N VAL A 208 -8.72 3.12 -14.82
CA VAL A 208 -7.77 2.32 -15.60
C VAL A 208 -7.72 0.92 -15.01
N PRO A 209 -7.98 -0.14 -15.80
CA PRO A 209 -7.79 -1.51 -15.36
C PRO A 209 -6.37 -1.75 -14.83
N PRO A 210 -6.20 -2.47 -13.71
CA PRO A 210 -4.88 -2.85 -13.20
C PRO A 210 -4.02 -3.58 -14.23
N LYS A 211 -4.65 -4.41 -15.07
CA LYS A 211 -4.00 -5.14 -16.16
C LYS A 211 -3.21 -4.21 -17.08
N ASP A 212 -3.84 -3.15 -17.60
CA ASP A 212 -3.21 -2.18 -18.51
C ASP A 212 -1.94 -1.57 -17.90
N ALA A 213 -1.96 -1.28 -16.60
CA ALA A 213 -0.83 -0.71 -15.89
C ALA A 213 0.34 -1.69 -15.74
N PHE A 214 0.03 -2.97 -15.50
CA PHE A 214 1.03 -4.02 -15.38
C PHE A 214 1.61 -4.40 -16.75
N GLU A 215 0.79 -4.49 -17.79
CA GLU A 215 1.25 -4.75 -19.16
C GLU A 215 2.13 -3.60 -19.67
N ALA A 216 1.73 -2.34 -19.44
CA ALA A 216 2.56 -1.19 -19.76
C ALA A 216 3.91 -1.21 -19.01
N ALA A 217 3.96 -1.84 -17.83
CA ALA A 217 5.19 -2.05 -17.05
C ALA A 217 5.99 -3.30 -17.46
N GLY A 218 5.52 -4.05 -18.46
CA GLY A 218 6.18 -5.22 -19.04
C GLY A 218 5.76 -6.57 -18.45
N TYR A 219 4.85 -6.62 -17.48
CA TYR A 219 4.40 -7.88 -16.89
C TYR A 219 3.48 -8.63 -17.86
N THR A 220 3.95 -9.74 -18.42
CA THR A 220 3.22 -10.47 -19.46
C THR A 220 3.48 -11.98 -19.41
N PRO A 221 2.50 -12.79 -19.87
CA PRO A 221 1.08 -12.46 -20.06
C PRO A 221 0.33 -12.09 -18.76
N LEU A 222 -0.78 -11.38 -18.88
CA LEU A 222 -1.75 -11.19 -17.80
C LEU A 222 -3.11 -11.63 -18.35
N LEU A 223 -3.72 -12.66 -17.75
CA LEU A 223 -5.05 -13.11 -18.14
C LEU A 223 -6.05 -11.96 -18.00
N ASP A 224 -7.09 -11.96 -18.84
CA ASP A 224 -8.30 -11.22 -18.53
C ASP A 224 -8.86 -11.80 -17.23
N THR A 225 -8.76 -11.03 -16.13
CA THR A 225 -9.30 -11.43 -14.83
C THR A 225 -10.78 -11.75 -15.03
N SER A 226 -11.11 -13.03 -14.83
CA SER A 226 -12.44 -13.57 -15.07
C SER A 226 -13.45 -12.82 -14.20
N ALA A 227 -14.60 -12.52 -14.78
CA ALA A 227 -15.68 -11.74 -14.19
C ALA A 227 -16.18 -12.37 -12.87
N ALA A 228 -15.60 -11.97 -11.74
CA ALA A 228 -16.16 -12.18 -10.42
C ALA A 228 -16.68 -10.83 -9.90
N ASN A 229 -17.97 -10.60 -10.09
CA ASN A 229 -18.86 -9.66 -9.40
C ASN A 229 -18.35 -8.25 -9.01
N GLY A 230 -17.41 -7.69 -9.77
CA GLY A 230 -17.08 -6.26 -9.74
C GLY A 230 -17.49 -5.62 -11.05
N HIS A 231 -18.56 -4.82 -11.05
CA HIS A 231 -18.96 -4.02 -12.21
C HIS A 231 -17.83 -3.06 -12.62
N ALA A 232 -17.03 -3.45 -13.61
CA ALA A 232 -16.22 -2.53 -14.38
C ALA A 232 -17.12 -1.83 -15.39
N THR A 233 -17.68 -0.68 -15.02
CA THR A 233 -18.32 0.20 -15.99
C THR A 233 -17.26 1.13 -16.57
N GLY A 234 -16.59 0.66 -17.62
CA GLY A 234 -15.98 1.53 -18.60
C GLY A 234 -17.04 2.19 -19.48
N VAL A 235 -17.95 3.00 -18.92
CA VAL A 235 -18.90 3.83 -19.70
C VAL A 235 -19.33 5.06 -18.89
N GLU A 236 -19.38 6.25 -19.51
CA GLU A 236 -20.40 7.26 -19.15
C GLU A 236 -21.76 6.63 -19.52
N ASN A 237 -22.67 6.49 -18.56
CA ASN A 237 -24.06 6.00 -18.69
C ASN A 237 -24.49 5.48 -20.09
N GLY A 238 -24.50 4.16 -20.30
CA GLY A 238 -25.09 3.58 -21.51
C GLY A 238 -24.74 2.10 -21.76
N HIS A 239 -25.69 1.37 -22.36
CA HIS A 239 -25.78 -0.08 -22.53
C HIS A 239 -24.66 -0.79 -23.34
N ALA A 240 -24.56 -2.09 -23.04
CA ALA A 240 -23.75 -3.21 -23.55
C ALA A 240 -23.34 -3.28 -25.04
N ASN A 241 -22.18 -3.91 -25.35
CA ASN A 241 -22.06 -5.27 -25.92
C ASN A 241 -20.63 -5.69 -26.36
N GLY A 242 -20.30 -7.00 -26.19
CA GLY A 242 -19.37 -7.84 -26.99
C GLY A 242 -17.85 -7.65 -26.80
N ALA A 243 -16.94 -8.62 -26.99
CA ALA A 243 -16.99 -10.03 -27.37
C ALA A 243 -15.67 -10.71 -26.92
N ALA A 244 -15.68 -12.03 -26.64
CA ALA A 244 -14.51 -12.78 -26.19
C ALA A 244 -13.59 -13.18 -27.36
N VAL A 245 -12.28 -12.93 -27.22
CA VAL A 245 -11.26 -13.43 -28.15
C VAL A 245 -10.38 -14.43 -27.39
N GLN A 246 -10.46 -15.71 -27.78
CA GLN A 246 -9.52 -16.75 -27.35
C GLN A 246 -8.19 -16.59 -28.10
N ARG A 247 -7.06 -16.72 -27.39
CA ARG A 247 -5.73 -16.84 -28.00
C ARG A 247 -5.03 -18.10 -27.51
N GLN A 248 -4.45 -18.83 -28.45
CA GLN A 248 -3.69 -20.07 -28.28
C GLN A 248 -2.43 -19.88 -27.41
N GLU A 249 -2.24 -20.83 -26.49
CA GLU A 249 -1.06 -20.97 -25.66
C GLU A 249 0.03 -21.81 -26.35
N THR A 250 1.30 -21.44 -26.16
CA THR A 250 2.45 -22.26 -26.53
C THR A 250 3.43 -22.34 -25.35
N GLY A 251 3.72 -23.56 -24.91
CA GLY A 251 4.89 -23.91 -24.08
C GLY A 251 4.56 -24.52 -22.71
N ASP A 252 4.75 -25.84 -22.59
CA ASP A 252 4.47 -26.72 -21.45
C ASP A 252 5.17 -26.36 -20.11
N GLY A 253 6.18 -25.49 -20.14
CA GLY A 253 6.84 -24.94 -18.93
C GLY A 253 6.29 -23.60 -18.46
N LYS A 254 5.52 -22.89 -19.32
CA LYS A 254 4.88 -21.63 -18.96
C LYS A 254 3.56 -21.87 -18.22
N SER A 255 2.80 -22.92 -18.57
CA SER A 255 1.49 -23.19 -17.96
C SER A 255 1.56 -23.37 -16.44
N ASP A 256 2.58 -24.06 -15.90
CA ASP A 256 2.74 -24.25 -14.44
C ASP A 256 3.03 -22.93 -13.70
N GLU A 257 3.86 -22.03 -14.24
CA GLU A 257 4.06 -20.70 -13.63
C GLU A 257 2.79 -19.84 -13.69
N TRP A 258 2.00 -19.98 -14.76
CA TRP A 258 0.70 -19.30 -14.91
C TRP A 258 -0.34 -19.81 -13.93
N ASP A 259 -0.47 -21.12 -13.80
CA ASP A 259 -1.42 -21.76 -12.90
C ASP A 259 -1.12 -21.38 -11.45
N ARG A 260 0.17 -21.31 -11.08
CA ARG A 260 0.59 -20.83 -9.76
C ARG A 260 0.27 -19.36 -9.54
N LEU A 261 0.52 -18.50 -10.53
CA LEU A 261 0.17 -17.08 -10.44
C LEU A 261 -1.35 -16.90 -10.25
N LYS A 262 -2.14 -17.58 -11.07
CA LYS A 262 -3.59 -17.53 -11.00
C LYS A 262 -4.11 -18.04 -9.67
N ALA A 263 -3.62 -19.18 -9.21
CA ALA A 263 -3.97 -19.75 -7.92
C ALA A 263 -3.68 -18.78 -6.75
N GLU A 264 -2.55 -18.07 -6.79
CA GLU A 264 -2.21 -17.10 -5.73
C GLU A 264 -3.07 -15.82 -5.83
N ILE A 265 -3.41 -15.33 -7.04
CA ILE A 265 -4.35 -14.22 -7.24
C ILE A 265 -5.76 -14.59 -6.74
N ASP A 266 -6.26 -15.77 -7.09
CA ASP A 266 -7.59 -16.26 -6.71
C ASP A 266 -7.67 -16.49 -5.19
N ARG A 267 -6.59 -17.03 -4.61
CA ARG A 267 -6.44 -17.15 -3.16
C ARG A 267 -6.43 -15.79 -2.48
N GLY A 268 -5.69 -14.83 -3.05
CA GLY A 268 -5.67 -13.47 -2.56
C GLY A 268 -7.03 -12.80 -2.60
N LEU A 269 -7.82 -13.05 -3.66
CA LEU A 269 -9.19 -12.55 -3.79
C LEU A 269 -10.08 -13.14 -2.70
N THR A 270 -10.02 -14.46 -2.49
CA THR A 270 -10.74 -15.17 -1.42
C THR A 270 -10.43 -14.58 -0.03
N ILE A 271 -9.17 -14.16 0.21
CA ILE A 271 -8.76 -13.55 1.48
C ILE A 271 -9.37 -12.16 1.68
N VAL A 272 -9.51 -11.36 0.61
CA VAL A 272 -9.98 -9.97 0.70
C VAL A 272 -11.49 -9.82 0.50
N GLU A 273 -12.16 -10.79 -0.11
CA GLU A 273 -13.60 -10.79 -0.40
C GLU A 273 -14.48 -10.49 0.81
N PRO A 274 -14.27 -11.09 2.01
CA PRO A 274 -15.09 -10.75 3.18
C PRO A 274 -15.03 -9.27 3.58
N PHE A 275 -13.93 -8.58 3.28
CA PHE A 275 -13.78 -7.15 3.56
C PHE A 275 -14.49 -6.29 2.50
N ILE A 276 -14.54 -6.76 1.26
CA ILE A 276 -15.29 -6.12 0.18
C ILE A 276 -16.79 -6.22 0.51
N ASP A 277 -17.28 -7.41 0.83
CA ASP A 277 -18.67 -7.65 1.20
C ASP A 277 -19.10 -6.84 2.43
N GLN A 278 -18.18 -6.63 3.37
CA GLN A 278 -18.44 -5.82 4.56
C GLN A 278 -18.60 -4.33 4.23
N GLU A 279 -17.87 -3.80 3.23
CA GLU A 279 -17.98 -2.41 2.80
C GLU A 279 -19.40 -2.10 2.29
N ASP A 280 -19.96 -2.98 1.46
CA ASP A 280 -21.31 -2.81 0.92
C ASP A 280 -22.38 -2.88 2.02
N LYS A 281 -22.25 -3.83 2.96
CA LYS A 281 -23.15 -3.95 4.13
C LYS A 281 -23.13 -2.70 5.02
N LEU A 282 -21.97 -2.08 5.19
CA LEU A 282 -21.85 -0.84 5.98
C LEU A 282 -22.54 0.34 5.28
N MET A 283 -22.49 0.38 3.95
CA MET A 283 -23.21 1.41 3.18
C MET A 283 -24.73 1.21 3.26
N GLU A 284 -25.21 -0.04 3.19
CA GLU A 284 -26.62 -0.37 3.40
C GLU A 284 -27.09 0.02 4.81
N ASP A 285 -26.33 -0.32 5.86
CA ASP A 285 -26.64 0.07 7.24
C ASP A 285 -26.64 1.59 7.39
N TYR A 286 -25.66 2.30 6.82
CA TYR A 286 -25.63 3.76 6.83
C TYR A 286 -26.92 4.36 6.23
N VAL A 287 -27.32 3.92 5.03
CA VAL A 287 -28.55 4.42 4.39
C VAL A 287 -29.78 4.12 5.24
N HIS A 288 -29.85 2.92 5.82
CA HIS A 288 -30.93 2.55 6.72
C HIS A 288 -30.97 3.45 7.97
N LYS A 289 -29.84 3.64 8.65
CA LYS A 289 -29.73 4.45 9.87
C LYS A 289 -30.07 5.90 9.62
N MET A 290 -29.55 6.50 8.55
CA MET A 290 -29.82 7.90 8.21
C MET A 290 -31.29 8.16 7.81
N GLY A 291 -32.06 7.13 7.50
CA GLY A 291 -33.51 7.23 7.31
C GLY A 291 -34.32 7.25 8.61
N LEU A 292 -33.69 7.02 9.78
CA LEU A 292 -34.39 6.97 11.06
C LEU A 292 -34.50 8.39 11.69
N PRO A 293 -35.61 8.73 12.37
CA PRO A 293 -35.82 10.06 12.97
C PRO A 293 -34.74 10.51 13.97
N GLY A 294 -33.99 9.58 14.57
CA GLY A 294 -32.91 9.87 15.51
C GLY A 294 -31.54 10.13 14.87
N PHE A 295 -31.42 9.99 13.55
CA PHE A 295 -30.19 10.18 12.78
C PHE A 295 -30.33 11.27 11.69
N ALA A 296 -31.53 11.83 11.49
CA ALA A 296 -31.81 12.90 10.54
C ALA A 296 -31.38 14.28 11.05
#